data_AF-A0A349VT81-F1
#
_entry.id   AF-A0A349VT81-F1
#
_cell.length_a   1.000
_cell.length_b   1.000
_cell.length_c   1.000
_cell.angle_alpha   90.00
_cell.angle_beta   90.00
_cell.angle_gamma   90.00
#
_symmetry.space_group_name_H-M   'P 1'
#
loop_
_entity.id
_entity.type
_entity.pdbx_description
1 polymer ?
#
loop_
_entity_poly.entity_id
_entity_poly.type
_entity_poly.pdbx_seq_one_letter_code
_entity_poly.pdbx_strand_id
1 'polypeptide(L)'
;MSNLRFKAVEAAGSRQIASFEKVETKKATDIYGKNVFSVNKMKDYLPKNSYKELVASIEEGQIISRDLAEHISQAMKTWALNHGVSHYTHWFQPLTGSTAEKHDAFFEPDENGEAIEKFTADALVQQEPDASSFPNGGIRNTFEARGYTAWDPSSPAFIYETGAGKTLCIPTVFVSY
;
A
#
# COMPACT_ATOMS: atom_id res chain seq x y z
N MET A 1 -17.84 1.69 -44.19
CA MET A 1 -16.79 1.15 -43.29
C MET A 1 -16.31 2.27 -42.39
N SER A 2 -16.38 2.13 -41.07
CA SER A 2 -16.07 3.21 -40.15
C SER A 2 -14.55 3.50 -40.17
N ASN A 3 -14.20 4.75 -40.46
CA ASN A 3 -12.83 5.25 -40.65
C ASN A 3 -12.05 5.41 -39.32
N LEU A 4 -12.29 4.53 -38.34
CA LEU A 4 -11.82 4.66 -36.95
C LEU A 4 -10.29 4.71 -36.86
N ARG A 5 -9.59 3.97 -37.72
CA ARG A 5 -8.12 4.00 -37.81
C ARG A 5 -7.59 5.39 -38.18
N PHE A 6 -8.18 6.04 -39.18
CA PHE A 6 -7.72 7.37 -39.62
C PHE A 6 -8.03 8.44 -38.57
N LYS A 7 -9.19 8.36 -37.91
CA LYS A 7 -9.53 9.23 -36.78
C LYS A 7 -8.56 9.07 -35.60
N ALA A 8 -8.12 7.85 -35.30
CA ALA A 8 -7.14 7.60 -34.24
C ALA A 8 -5.77 8.23 -34.56
N VAL A 9 -5.34 8.19 -35.81
CA VAL A 9 -4.07 8.82 -36.26
C VAL A 9 -4.15 10.34 -36.16
N GLU A 10 -5.27 10.93 -36.58
CA GLU A 10 -5.51 12.38 -36.46
C GLU A 10 -5.56 12.85 -35.00
N ALA A 11 -6.24 12.09 -34.13
CA ALA A 11 -6.28 12.34 -32.69
C ALA A 11 -4.90 12.24 -32.03
N ALA A 12 -4.06 11.28 -32.45
CA ALA A 12 -2.70 11.17 -31.96
C ALA A 12 -1.83 12.36 -32.40
N GLY A 13 -1.97 12.82 -33.65
CA GLY A 13 -1.21 13.95 -34.18
C GLY A 13 -1.59 15.31 -33.59
N SER A 14 -2.82 15.44 -33.07
CA SER A 14 -3.34 16.67 -32.44
C SER A 14 -3.14 16.70 -30.92
N ARG A 15 -2.53 15.66 -30.33
CA ARG A 15 -2.33 15.57 -28.88
C ARG A 15 -1.29 16.59 -28.43
N GLN A 16 -1.74 17.63 -27.74
CA GLN A 16 -0.82 18.55 -27.08
C GLN A 16 -0.09 17.81 -25.95
N ILE A 17 1.23 17.86 -25.97
CA ILE A 17 2.04 17.35 -24.86
C ILE A 17 1.70 18.22 -23.65
N ALA A 18 1.27 17.60 -22.56
CA ALA A 18 1.03 18.31 -21.31
C ALA A 18 2.29 19.10 -20.96
N SER A 19 2.13 20.37 -20.59
CA SER A 19 3.26 21.22 -20.19
C SER A 19 4.03 20.51 -19.08
N PHE A 20 5.28 20.15 -19.34
CA PHE A 20 6.14 19.62 -18.29
C PHE A 20 6.29 20.71 -17.22
N GLU A 21 5.91 20.40 -15.99
CA GLU A 21 6.31 21.24 -14.87
C GLU A 21 7.83 21.35 -14.88
N LYS A 22 8.34 22.56 -14.61
CA LYS A 22 9.77 22.82 -14.57
C LYS A 22 10.37 21.94 -13.48
N VAL A 23 11.09 20.88 -13.89
CA VAL A 23 11.72 19.95 -12.95
C VAL A 23 12.80 20.70 -12.19
N GLU A 24 12.55 20.95 -10.92
CA GLU A 24 13.52 21.55 -10.01
C GLU A 24 14.67 20.56 -9.78
N THR A 25 15.91 20.98 -10.04
CA THR A 25 17.09 20.14 -9.80
C THR A 25 17.33 20.03 -8.29
N LYS A 26 16.95 18.90 -7.71
CA LYS A 26 17.23 18.55 -6.30
C LYS A 26 18.39 17.57 -6.22
N LYS A 27 19.07 17.51 -5.08
CA LYS A 27 20.09 16.47 -4.87
C LYS A 27 19.42 15.11 -4.87
N ALA A 28 20.05 14.11 -5.46
CA ALA A 28 19.53 12.75 -5.48
C ALA A 28 19.24 12.21 -4.06
N THR A 29 20.04 12.62 -3.07
CA THR A 29 19.86 12.29 -1.64
C THR A 29 18.53 12.78 -1.06
N ASP A 30 17.99 13.88 -1.59
CA ASP A 30 16.75 14.48 -1.10
C ASP A 30 15.52 13.81 -1.72
N ILE A 31 15.71 13.09 -2.83
CA ILE A 31 14.65 12.39 -3.58
C ILE A 31 14.64 10.90 -3.23
N TYR A 32 15.81 10.29 -3.11
CA TYR A 32 15.97 8.85 -2.91
C TYR A 32 15.26 8.39 -1.63
N GLY A 33 14.37 7.41 -1.78
CA GLY A 33 13.63 6.85 -0.65
C GLY A 33 12.67 7.84 0.05
N LYS A 34 12.39 9.02 -0.51
CA LYS A 34 11.52 10.03 0.13
C LYS A 34 10.15 9.44 0.52
N ASN A 35 9.57 8.62 -0.37
CA ASN A 35 8.25 8.01 -0.22
C ASN A 35 8.33 6.57 0.32
N VAL A 36 9.44 6.15 0.91
CA VAL A 36 9.58 4.80 1.48
C VAL A 36 9.66 4.89 3.00
N PHE A 37 8.84 4.12 3.71
CA PHE A 37 8.87 4.00 5.17
C PHE A 37 9.94 2.99 5.57
N SER A 38 11.20 3.37 5.39
CA SER A 38 12.35 2.49 5.69
C SER A 38 12.53 2.28 7.18
N VAL A 39 13.21 1.19 7.56
CA VAL A 39 13.56 0.88 8.96
C VAL A 39 14.19 2.10 9.66
N ASN A 40 15.10 2.81 9.00
CA ASN A 40 15.71 4.02 9.55
C ASN A 40 14.68 5.11 9.91
N LYS A 41 13.63 5.31 9.08
CA LYS A 41 12.55 6.24 9.39
C LYS A 41 11.66 5.72 10.51
N MET A 42 11.38 4.41 10.55
CA MET A 42 10.55 3.81 11.60
C MET A 42 11.09 4.11 13.00
N LYS A 43 12.41 4.29 13.16
CA LYS A 43 13.03 4.71 14.42
C LYS A 43 12.47 6.01 15.00
N ASP A 44 12.05 6.94 14.16
CA ASP A 44 11.52 8.24 14.58
C ASP A 44 10.03 8.16 14.99
N TYR A 45 9.34 7.09 14.59
CA TYR A 45 7.90 6.89 14.84
C TYR A 45 7.62 5.79 15.87
N LEU A 46 8.57 4.88 16.12
CA LEU A 46 8.41 3.76 17.03
C LEU A 46 9.07 4.03 18.39
N PRO A 47 8.50 3.50 19.49
CA PRO A 47 9.20 3.41 20.76
C PRO A 47 10.52 2.65 20.61
N LYS A 48 11.54 3.03 21.39
CA LYS A 48 12.88 2.44 21.33
C LYS A 48 12.90 0.91 21.44
N ASN A 49 12.02 0.35 22.28
CA ASN A 49 11.92 -1.10 22.46
C ASN A 49 11.28 -1.77 21.24
N SER A 50 10.13 -1.26 20.76
CA SER A 50 9.45 -1.75 19.57
C SER A 50 10.33 -1.69 18.32
N TYR A 51 11.12 -0.62 18.17
CA TYR A 51 12.10 -0.51 17.08
C TYR A 51 13.15 -1.62 17.12
N LYS A 52 13.71 -1.92 18.30
CA LYS A 52 14.70 -2.99 18.45
C LYS A 52 14.09 -4.37 18.17
N GLU A 53 12.89 -4.60 18.68
CA GLU A 53 12.14 -5.84 18.46
C GLU A 53 11.88 -6.04 16.96
N LEU A 54 11.43 -5.00 16.25
CA LEU A 54 11.22 -5.05 14.81
C LEU A 54 12.49 -5.37 14.02
N VAL A 55 13.61 -4.72 14.35
CA VAL A 55 14.90 -5.01 13.69
C VAL A 55 15.30 -6.46 13.89
N ALA A 56 15.18 -6.98 15.12
CA ALA A 56 15.44 -8.39 15.41
C ALA A 56 14.49 -9.32 14.63
N SER A 57 13.19 -8.97 14.52
CA SER A 57 12.23 -9.75 13.74
C SER A 57 12.59 -9.83 12.26
N ILE A 58 13.07 -8.72 11.67
CA ILE A 58 13.51 -8.67 10.27
C ILE A 58 14.79 -9.49 10.05
N GLU A 59 15.77 -9.37 10.95
CA GLU A 59 17.08 -10.03 10.81
C GLU A 59 17.02 -11.55 11.10
N GLU A 60 16.24 -11.94 12.10
CA GLU A 60 16.18 -13.33 12.59
C GLU A 60 14.95 -14.10 12.08
N GLY A 61 14.01 -13.42 11.38
CA GLY A 61 12.77 -14.04 10.90
C GLY A 61 11.80 -14.39 12.04
N GLN A 62 11.82 -13.63 13.14
CA GLN A 62 10.90 -13.86 14.26
C GLN A 62 9.47 -13.39 13.94
N ILE A 63 8.51 -14.03 14.60
CA ILE A 63 7.10 -13.66 14.49
C ILE A 63 6.88 -12.30 15.16
N ILE A 64 6.23 -11.38 14.45
CA ILE A 64 5.82 -10.09 15.00
C ILE A 64 4.67 -10.30 15.98
N SER A 65 4.85 -9.86 17.23
CA SER A 65 3.81 -9.89 18.25
C SER A 65 2.67 -8.91 17.90
N ARG A 66 1.43 -9.17 18.37
CA ARG A 66 0.30 -8.27 18.11
C ARG A 66 0.54 -6.87 18.68
N ASP A 67 1.17 -6.79 19.84
CA ASP A 67 1.51 -5.51 20.49
C ASP A 67 2.56 -4.74 19.67
N LEU A 68 3.55 -5.43 19.11
CA LEU A 68 4.51 -4.82 18.20
C LEU A 68 3.82 -4.33 16.92
N ALA A 69 2.94 -5.15 16.34
CA ALA A 69 2.17 -4.78 15.16
C ALA A 69 1.27 -3.56 15.37
N GLU A 70 0.69 -3.38 16.56
CA GLU A 70 -0.12 -2.21 16.90
C GLU A 70 0.73 -0.94 16.96
N HIS A 71 1.95 -1.01 17.52
CA HIS A 71 2.87 0.13 17.46
C HIS A 71 3.30 0.45 16.02
N ILE A 72 3.53 -0.58 15.19
CA ILE A 72 3.93 -0.40 13.78
C ILE A 72 2.80 0.18 12.95
N SER A 73 1.56 -0.29 13.11
CA SER A 73 0.40 0.22 12.38
C SER A 73 0.19 1.71 12.71
N GLN A 74 0.24 2.08 14.00
CA GLN A 74 0.14 3.48 14.40
C GLN A 74 1.27 4.34 13.82
N ALA A 75 2.52 3.87 13.90
CA ALA A 75 3.67 4.56 13.32
C ALA A 75 3.53 4.75 11.80
N MET A 76 3.11 3.71 11.09
CA MET A 76 2.92 3.72 9.63
C MET A 76 1.78 4.65 9.23
N LYS A 77 0.65 4.65 9.97
CA LYS A 77 -0.46 5.58 9.79
C LYS A 77 0.00 7.02 9.95
N THR A 78 0.65 7.34 11.06
CA THR A 78 1.12 8.71 11.34
C THR A 78 2.10 9.18 10.27
N TRP A 79 3.04 8.32 9.86
CA TRP A 79 3.96 8.65 8.77
C TRP A 79 3.22 8.90 7.46
N ALA A 80 2.26 8.05 7.08
CA ALA A 80 1.49 8.19 5.84
C ALA A 80 0.63 9.47 5.83
N LEU A 81 -0.10 9.75 6.91
CA LEU A 81 -0.92 10.95 7.05
C LEU A 81 -0.08 12.23 6.96
N ASN A 82 1.12 12.24 7.56
CA ASN A 82 2.06 13.37 7.44
C ASN A 82 2.52 13.63 6.00
N HIS A 83 2.40 12.64 5.10
CA HIS A 83 2.71 12.78 3.67
C HIS A 83 1.47 13.08 2.81
N GLY A 84 0.30 13.28 3.43
CA GLY A 84 -0.97 13.58 2.77
C GLY A 84 -1.59 12.35 2.09
N VAL A 85 -1.30 11.16 2.59
CA VAL A 85 -1.93 9.92 2.13
C VAL A 85 -3.34 9.82 2.71
N SER A 86 -4.31 9.41 1.90
CA SER A 86 -5.70 9.20 2.34
C SER A 86 -6.13 7.73 2.37
N HIS A 87 -5.46 6.89 1.58
CA HIS A 87 -5.79 5.47 1.44
C HIS A 87 -4.57 4.59 1.69
N TYR A 88 -4.80 3.34 2.06
CA TYR A 88 -3.79 2.30 2.09
C TYR A 88 -4.23 1.10 1.25
N THR A 89 -3.27 0.27 0.85
CA THR A 89 -3.52 -0.95 0.12
C THR A 89 -2.52 -2.03 0.49
N HIS A 90 -3.01 -3.27 0.58
CA HIS A 90 -2.15 -4.45 0.55
C HIS A 90 -1.71 -4.68 -0.89
N TRP A 91 -0.43 -4.44 -1.13
CA TRP A 91 0.19 -4.51 -2.44
C TRP A 91 0.86 -5.88 -2.62
N PHE A 92 0.42 -6.65 -3.61
CA PHE A 92 0.98 -7.97 -3.91
C PHE A 92 0.92 -8.29 -5.41
N GLN A 93 1.69 -9.30 -5.83
CA GLN A 93 1.75 -9.77 -7.21
C GLN A 93 1.21 -11.20 -7.30
N PRO A 94 -0.07 -11.41 -7.65
CA PRO A 94 -0.61 -12.74 -7.91
C PRO A 94 0.00 -13.38 -9.16
N LEU A 95 -0.23 -14.69 -9.32
CA LEU A 95 0.26 -15.50 -10.45
C LEU A 95 -0.35 -15.12 -11.82
N THR A 96 -1.13 -14.04 -11.90
CA THR A 96 -1.62 -13.45 -13.16
C THR A 96 -0.59 -12.57 -13.84
N GLY A 97 0.55 -12.27 -13.19
CA GLY A 97 1.63 -11.46 -13.77
C GLY A 97 1.39 -9.95 -13.70
N SER A 98 0.35 -9.51 -12.99
CA SER A 98 0.00 -8.10 -12.76
C SER A 98 -0.16 -7.87 -11.26
N THR A 99 0.14 -6.66 -10.77
CA THR A 99 -0.11 -6.28 -9.37
C THR A 99 -1.61 -6.30 -9.07
N ALA A 100 -1.96 -6.78 -7.89
CA ALA A 100 -3.28 -6.63 -7.30
C ALA A 100 -3.22 -5.66 -6.11
N GLU A 101 -4.23 -4.81 -6.02
CA GLU A 101 -4.37 -3.80 -4.98
C GLU A 101 -5.85 -3.70 -4.59
N LYS A 102 -6.13 -3.64 -3.29
CA LYS A 102 -7.43 -3.23 -2.76
C LYS A 102 -7.22 -1.98 -1.92
N HIS A 103 -7.88 -0.88 -2.29
CA HIS A 103 -7.69 0.41 -1.64
C HIS A 103 -8.75 0.57 -0.55
N ASP A 104 -8.30 0.73 0.68
CA ASP A 104 -9.12 1.04 1.85
C ASP A 104 -8.75 2.46 2.34
N ALA A 105 -9.73 3.21 2.82
CA ALA A 105 -9.48 4.55 3.37
C ALA A 105 -9.01 4.45 4.82
N PHE A 106 -8.15 5.38 5.26
CA PHE A 106 -7.89 5.54 6.70
C PHE A 106 -9.12 6.04 7.46
N PHE A 107 -10.08 6.65 6.77
CA PHE A 107 -11.27 7.24 7.35
C PHE A 107 -12.29 6.16 7.77
N GLU A 108 -12.76 6.26 9.02
CA GLU A 108 -13.91 5.51 9.54
C GLU A 108 -14.73 6.46 10.45
N PRO A 109 -16.07 6.42 10.45
CA PRO A 109 -16.86 7.10 11.48
C PRO A 109 -16.76 6.37 12.82
N ASP A 110 -16.62 7.11 13.92
CA ASP A 110 -16.66 6.55 15.27
C ASP A 110 -18.11 6.23 15.71
N GLU A 111 -18.26 5.71 16.93
CA GLU A 111 -19.58 5.37 17.49
C GLU A 111 -20.51 6.58 17.66
N ASN A 112 -19.95 7.79 17.70
CA ASN A 112 -20.68 9.05 17.81
C ASN A 112 -20.94 9.71 16.44
N GLY A 113 -20.44 9.13 15.34
CA GLY A 113 -20.51 9.66 13.99
C GLY A 113 -19.45 10.71 13.66
N GLU A 114 -18.43 10.90 14.50
CA GLU A 114 -17.28 11.75 14.24
C GLU A 114 -16.27 11.06 13.33
N ALA A 115 -15.58 11.85 12.51
CA ALA A 115 -14.58 11.35 11.58
C ALA A 115 -13.27 11.00 12.32
N ILE A 116 -12.78 9.77 12.16
CA ILE A 116 -11.49 9.36 12.70
C ILE A 116 -10.61 8.69 11.63
N GLU A 117 -9.30 8.86 11.72
CA GLU A 117 -8.34 8.07 10.94
C GLU A 117 -7.86 6.84 11.72
N LYS A 118 -8.16 5.66 11.21
CA LYS A 118 -7.88 4.37 11.82
C LYS A 118 -7.05 3.47 10.91
N PHE A 119 -6.07 2.82 11.53
CA PHE A 119 -5.27 1.75 10.94
C PHE A 119 -4.71 0.95 12.11
N THR A 120 -5.05 -0.34 12.19
CA THR A 120 -4.80 -1.20 13.35
C THR A 120 -3.87 -2.35 13.00
N ALA A 121 -3.38 -3.07 14.01
CA ALA A 121 -2.60 -4.30 13.81
C ALA A 121 -3.31 -5.32 12.92
N ASP A 122 -4.64 -5.45 13.05
CA ASP A 122 -5.43 -6.40 12.26
C ASP A 122 -5.37 -6.07 10.77
N ALA A 123 -5.48 -4.77 10.43
CA ALA A 123 -5.32 -4.30 9.07
C ALA A 123 -3.87 -4.39 8.56
N LEU A 124 -2.87 -4.56 9.42
CA LEU A 124 -1.47 -4.69 9.01
C LEU A 124 -1.04 -6.16 8.83
N VAL A 125 -1.31 -6.99 9.84
CA VAL A 125 -0.75 -8.34 9.95
C VAL A 125 -1.57 -9.37 9.20
N GLN A 126 -2.90 -9.28 9.28
CA GLN A 126 -3.81 -10.25 8.67
C GLN A 126 -5.15 -9.60 8.36
N GLN A 127 -5.28 -9.08 7.13
CA GLN A 127 -6.59 -8.69 6.62
C GLN A 127 -7.27 -9.93 6.03
N GLU A 128 -8.60 -10.05 6.22
CA GLU A 128 -9.46 -10.98 5.47
C GLU A 128 -10.09 -10.24 4.28
N PRO A 129 -9.37 -9.97 3.18
CA PRO A 129 -10.02 -9.44 1.99
C PRO A 129 -10.95 -10.52 1.42
N ASP A 130 -12.15 -10.10 1.02
CA ASP A 130 -13.02 -10.93 0.17
C ASP A 130 -12.24 -11.38 -1.08
N ALA A 131 -11.92 -12.68 -1.14
CA ALA A 131 -11.10 -13.25 -2.18
C ALA A 131 -11.92 -13.85 -3.33
N SER A 132 -13.23 -13.66 -3.33
CA SER A 132 -14.09 -14.08 -4.43
C SER A 132 -13.67 -13.46 -5.78
N SER A 133 -13.08 -12.26 -5.75
CA SER A 133 -12.60 -11.53 -6.93
C SER A 133 -11.16 -11.87 -7.35
N PHE A 134 -10.42 -12.62 -6.52
CA PHE A 134 -9.02 -12.97 -6.79
C PHE A 134 -8.88 -14.36 -7.44
N PRO A 135 -7.84 -14.60 -8.25
CA PRO A 135 -7.63 -15.87 -8.94
C PRO A 135 -7.50 -17.04 -7.96
N ASN A 136 -8.41 -18.01 -8.02
CA ASN A 136 -8.51 -19.13 -7.07
C ASN A 136 -8.27 -20.52 -7.70
N GLY A 137 -7.78 -20.56 -8.94
CA GLY A 137 -7.50 -21.82 -9.65
C GLY A 137 -8.74 -22.62 -10.07
N GLY A 138 -9.96 -22.09 -9.93
CA GLY A 138 -11.19 -22.66 -10.47
C GLY A 138 -11.76 -23.87 -9.71
N ILE A 139 -11.26 -24.17 -8.51
CA ILE A 139 -11.66 -25.35 -7.71
C ILE A 139 -12.76 -25.00 -6.67
N ARG A 140 -13.18 -23.73 -6.54
CA ARG A 140 -14.02 -23.27 -5.41
C ARG A 140 -15.30 -22.55 -5.83
N ASN A 141 -16.33 -22.69 -4.99
CA ASN A 141 -17.49 -21.81 -5.02
C ASN A 141 -17.12 -20.43 -4.46
N THR A 142 -17.63 -19.37 -5.07
CA THR A 142 -17.30 -17.97 -4.74
C THR A 142 -17.60 -17.57 -3.30
N PHE A 143 -18.50 -18.27 -2.59
CA PHE A 143 -18.85 -17.97 -1.20
C PHE A 143 -17.83 -18.48 -0.16
N GLU A 144 -16.95 -19.42 -0.54
CA GLU A 144 -15.95 -20.02 0.38
C GLU A 144 -14.55 -19.47 0.15
N ALA A 145 -14.36 -18.61 -0.86
CA ALA A 145 -13.06 -18.04 -1.21
C ALA A 145 -12.63 -16.99 -0.17
N ARG A 146 -12.01 -17.45 0.92
CA ARG A 146 -11.32 -16.58 1.88
C ARG A 146 -9.90 -16.33 1.41
N GLY A 147 -9.47 -15.07 1.46
CA GLY A 147 -8.09 -14.68 1.26
C GLY A 147 -7.55 -14.07 2.52
N TYR A 148 -6.25 -14.23 2.71
CA TYR A 148 -5.51 -13.60 3.78
C TYR A 148 -4.33 -12.87 3.16
N THR A 149 -4.15 -11.62 3.54
CA THR A 149 -2.92 -10.87 3.27
C THR A 149 -2.06 -10.87 4.52
N ALA A 150 -0.78 -11.17 4.36
CA ALA A 150 0.21 -11.05 5.44
C ALA A 150 1.27 -10.04 5.02
N TRP A 151 1.53 -9.04 5.86
CA TRP A 151 2.59 -8.07 5.63
C TRP A 151 3.98 -8.72 5.73
N ASP A 152 4.85 -8.40 4.76
CA ASP A 152 6.26 -8.77 4.78
C ASP A 152 7.10 -7.60 5.35
N PRO A 153 7.61 -7.70 6.59
CA PRO A 153 8.39 -6.63 7.20
C PRO A 153 9.77 -6.43 6.59
N SER A 154 10.27 -7.38 5.78
CA SER A 154 11.53 -7.23 5.05
C SER A 154 11.42 -6.23 3.89
N SER A 155 10.19 -5.99 3.41
CA SER A 155 9.89 -5.06 2.33
C SER A 155 9.17 -3.82 2.89
N PRO A 156 9.82 -2.64 2.89
CA PRO A 156 9.26 -1.45 3.52
C PRO A 156 8.02 -0.95 2.77
N ALA A 157 7.01 -0.54 3.54
CA ALA A 157 5.85 0.15 2.99
C ALA A 157 6.28 1.45 2.28
N PHE A 158 5.53 1.85 1.25
CA PHE A 158 5.86 3.02 0.45
C PHE A 158 4.61 3.78 0.00
N ILE A 159 4.79 5.03 -0.38
CA ILE A 159 3.71 5.87 -0.92
C ILE A 159 3.80 5.87 -2.44
N TYR A 160 2.72 5.43 -3.06
CA TYR A 160 2.51 5.56 -4.49
C TYR A 160 1.65 6.80 -4.77
N GLU A 161 2.20 7.70 -5.58
CA GLU A 161 1.57 8.97 -5.93
C GLU A 161 1.14 8.94 -7.40
N THR A 162 -0.13 9.22 -7.63
CA THR A 162 -0.74 9.31 -8.96
C THR A 162 -1.46 10.63 -9.11
N GLY A 163 -1.91 10.95 -10.33
CA GLY A 163 -2.74 12.14 -10.55
C GLY A 163 -4.08 12.12 -9.78
N ALA A 164 -4.51 10.96 -9.28
CA ALA A 164 -5.74 10.80 -8.49
C ALA A 164 -5.53 10.95 -6.98
N GLY A 165 -4.29 10.89 -6.49
CA GLY A 165 -3.98 10.97 -5.06
C GLY A 165 -2.79 10.11 -4.64
N LYS A 166 -2.62 9.97 -3.32
CA LYS A 166 -1.54 9.23 -2.68
C LYS A 166 -2.09 8.05 -1.89
N THR A 167 -1.48 6.88 -2.08
CA THR A 167 -1.84 5.63 -1.41
C THR A 167 -0.61 5.04 -0.72
N LEU A 168 -0.78 4.59 0.52
CA LEU A 168 0.21 3.78 1.23
C LEU A 168 0.13 2.33 0.73
N CYS A 169 1.16 1.84 0.08
CA CYS A 169 1.29 0.47 -0.37
C CYS A 169 2.06 -0.35 0.67
N ILE A 170 1.43 -1.42 1.15
CA ILE A 170 1.96 -2.34 2.15
C ILE A 170 2.32 -3.64 1.44
N PRO A 171 3.61 -3.97 1.24
CA PRO A 171 4.04 -5.19 0.58
C PRO A 171 3.54 -6.43 1.33
N THR A 172 2.75 -7.26 0.65
CA THR A 172 2.09 -8.39 1.30
C THR A 172 2.21 -9.67 0.48
N VAL A 173 2.11 -10.78 1.18
CA VAL A 173 1.87 -12.10 0.60
C VAL A 173 0.37 -12.36 0.65
N PHE A 174 -0.19 -12.86 -0.43
CA PHE A 174 -1.59 -13.27 -0.51
C PHE A 174 -1.71 -14.79 -0.49
N VAL A 175 -2.55 -15.31 0.41
CA VAL A 175 -2.85 -16.73 0.54
C VAL A 175 -4.36 -16.93 0.46
N SER A 176 -4.82 -17.76 -0.47
CA SER A 176 -6.25 -18.12 -0.60
C SER A 176 -6.42 -19.64 -0.64
N TYR A 177 -7.20 -20.20 0.28
CA TYR A 177 -7.54 -21.63 0.35
C TYR A 177 -9.05 -21.90 0.34
#